data_AF-A0A2S5A4S6-F1
#
_entry.id   AF-A0A2S5A4S6-F1
#
_cell.length_a   1.000
_cell.length_b   1.000
_cell.length_c   1.000
_cell.angle_alpha   90.00
_cell.angle_beta   90.00
_cell.angle_gamma   90.00
#
_symmetry.space_group_name_H-M   'P 1'
#
loop_
_entity.id
_entity.type
_entity.pdbx_description
1 polymer ?
#
loop_
_entity_poly.entity_id
_entity_poly.type
_entity_poly.pdbx_seq_one_letter_code
_entity_poly.pdbx_strand_id
1 'polypeptide(L)'
;MKTKNLVLFAAAAGFTLLSCNQKSEKKETTVDSAGYVTNTTVDTSTTEHAGSEIPDAGTSDMKDDDKFLAESYQDGIFEIEAAKLAQKNAASAEVKSLAKTIETDHTKANQQISELAIKNSITLTNTLTDKKQSKYNDLAALSGKDFDKKYVNEMVDCHDDAIDAFEKKSKNANSPEIQDFVVKTLPALTAHKAKADVLKAKF
;
A
#
# COMPACT_ATOMS: atom_id res chain seq x y z
N MET A 1 4.02 63.21 -25.03
CA MET A 1 2.83 62.76 -25.79
C MET A 1 2.53 61.33 -25.34
N LYS A 2 1.52 61.10 -24.48
CA LYS A 2 0.15 60.62 -24.82
C LYS A 2 0.22 59.39 -25.76
N THR A 3 -0.24 58.19 -25.40
CA THR A 3 -1.58 57.86 -24.85
C THR A 3 -1.59 56.60 -23.96
N LYS A 4 -2.53 56.60 -23.00
CA LYS A 4 -2.95 55.46 -22.17
C LYS A 4 -4.12 54.78 -22.87
N ASN A 5 -4.15 53.45 -22.95
CA ASN A 5 -5.34 52.69 -23.34
C ASN A 5 -5.91 51.90 -22.17
N LEU A 6 -7.19 52.20 -21.96
CA LEU A 6 -8.15 51.75 -20.98
C LEU A 6 -8.85 50.49 -21.51
N VAL A 7 -8.96 49.44 -20.72
CA VAL A 7 -9.94 48.37 -20.94
C VAL A 7 -10.66 48.11 -19.63
N LEU A 8 -11.94 48.53 -19.59
CA LEU A 8 -12.93 48.17 -18.59
C LEU A 8 -13.37 46.71 -18.81
N PHE A 9 -13.45 45.93 -17.74
CA PHE A 9 -14.38 44.81 -17.64
C PHE A 9 -15.33 45.06 -16.48
N ALA A 10 -16.63 45.11 -16.80
CA ALA A 10 -17.73 45.23 -15.87
C ALA A 10 -18.49 43.90 -15.82
N ALA A 11 -18.66 43.35 -14.61
CA ALA A 11 -19.62 42.33 -14.18
C ALA A 11 -19.30 42.02 -12.70
N ALA A 12 -20.19 41.85 -11.74
CA ALA A 12 -21.64 41.81 -11.71
C ALA A 12 -22.13 42.16 -10.29
N ALA A 13 -23.44 42.41 -10.19
CA ALA A 13 -24.30 42.62 -9.01
C ALA A 13 -23.90 41.76 -7.78
N GLY A 14 -24.04 42.21 -6.54
CA GLY A 14 -25.10 43.03 -5.96
C GLY A 14 -25.65 42.25 -4.77
N PHE A 15 -25.19 42.62 -3.58
CA PHE A 15 -25.52 42.00 -2.29
C PHE A 15 -26.80 42.64 -1.74
N THR A 16 -27.86 41.86 -1.48
CA THR A 16 -28.90 42.25 -0.51
C THR A 16 -29.46 41.05 0.26
N LEU A 17 -29.58 41.25 1.56
CA LEU A 17 -29.96 40.34 2.65
C LEU A 17 -31.49 40.23 2.78
N LEU A 18 -32.01 39.15 3.39
CA LEU A 18 -33.08 39.22 4.42
C LEU A 18 -33.35 37.87 5.14
N SER A 19 -33.06 37.87 6.45
CA SER A 19 -33.79 37.31 7.62
C SER A 19 -34.18 35.82 7.81
N CYS A 20 -33.60 35.25 8.88
CA CYS A 20 -34.14 34.48 10.03
C CYS A 20 -35.18 33.32 9.89
N ASN A 21 -34.80 32.16 10.44
CA ASN A 21 -35.37 31.48 11.63
C ASN A 21 -35.69 29.97 11.47
N GLN A 22 -35.36 29.24 12.55
CA GLN A 22 -35.91 27.95 13.00
C GLN A 22 -35.41 26.60 12.42
N LYS A 23 -34.58 25.94 13.26
CA LYS A 23 -34.92 24.76 14.08
C LYS A 23 -33.77 23.75 14.03
N SER A 24 -33.04 23.70 15.14
CA SER A 24 -32.15 22.61 15.49
C SER A 24 -32.95 21.34 15.77
N GLU A 25 -32.55 20.22 15.19
CA GLU A 25 -32.80 18.91 15.76
C GLU A 25 -31.47 18.17 15.90
N LYS A 26 -31.07 18.00 17.16
CA LYS A 26 -30.13 16.98 17.59
C LYS A 26 -30.74 15.61 17.28
N LYS A 27 -29.94 14.68 16.76
CA LYS A 27 -30.11 13.27 17.10
C LYS A 27 -28.79 12.69 17.56
N GLU A 28 -28.64 12.73 18.87
CA GLU A 28 -27.77 11.86 19.64
C GLU A 28 -28.47 10.49 19.71
N THR A 29 -27.76 9.41 19.41
CA THR A 29 -28.13 8.08 19.86
C THR A 29 -26.85 7.35 20.21
N THR A 30 -26.57 7.33 21.50
CA THR A 30 -25.77 6.33 22.17
C THR A 30 -26.56 5.02 22.18
N VAL A 31 -25.92 3.89 21.88
CA VAL A 31 -25.62 2.79 22.83
C VAL A 31 -24.87 1.66 22.11
N ASP A 32 -23.81 1.24 22.77
CA ASP A 32 -23.06 0.00 22.62
C ASP A 32 -23.96 -1.23 22.85
N SER A 33 -23.74 -2.31 22.09
CA SER A 33 -23.76 -3.66 22.66
C SER A 33 -23.19 -4.67 21.65
N ALA A 34 -22.14 -5.34 22.11
CA ALA A 34 -21.53 -6.54 21.57
C ALA A 34 -22.48 -7.45 20.78
N GLY A 35 -22.06 -7.78 19.55
CA GLY A 35 -22.71 -8.75 18.69
C GLY A 35 -21.68 -9.57 17.91
N TYR A 36 -20.73 -10.19 18.61
CA TYR A 36 -19.94 -11.26 18.00
C TYR A 36 -20.55 -12.59 18.41
N VAL A 37 -21.18 -13.24 17.44
CA VAL A 37 -21.66 -14.61 17.55
C VAL A 37 -20.42 -15.51 17.64
N THR A 38 -20.24 -16.15 18.79
CA THR A 38 -19.29 -17.23 18.97
C THR A 38 -19.94 -18.52 18.48
N ASN A 39 -19.31 -19.19 17.51
CA ASN A 39 -19.54 -20.61 17.29
C ASN A 39 -18.21 -21.34 17.45
N THR A 40 -18.01 -21.75 18.70
CA THR A 40 -17.07 -22.79 19.11
C THR A 40 -17.53 -24.12 18.53
N THR A 41 -16.69 -24.74 17.69
CA THR A 41 -16.54 -26.20 17.72
C THR A 41 -15.06 -26.49 17.86
N VAL A 42 -14.70 -26.88 19.09
CA VAL A 42 -13.40 -27.46 19.42
C VAL A 42 -13.50 -28.92 19.03
N ASP A 43 -12.70 -29.36 18.07
CA ASP A 43 -12.20 -30.73 18.08
C ASP A 43 -10.68 -30.67 18.16
N THR A 44 -10.17 -31.30 19.21
CA THR A 44 -8.74 -31.36 19.53
C THR A 44 -8.22 -32.69 19.04
N SER A 45 -7.39 -32.66 18.01
CA SER A 45 -6.38 -33.70 17.80
C SER A 45 -5.05 -33.05 17.45
N THR A 46 -4.10 -33.25 18.35
CA THR A 46 -2.72 -32.81 18.31
C THR A 46 -1.92 -33.61 17.28
N THR A 47 -1.24 -32.90 16.38
CA THR A 47 0.13 -33.25 15.94
C THR A 47 0.87 -31.96 15.59
N GLU A 48 1.96 -31.70 16.31
CA GLU A 48 2.91 -30.60 16.07
C GLU A 48 3.71 -30.83 14.77
N HIS A 49 3.84 -29.81 13.91
CA HIS A 49 5.12 -29.36 13.33
C HIS A 49 4.96 -28.06 12.50
N ALA A 50 5.76 -27.05 12.86
CA ALA A 50 6.32 -25.93 12.07
C ALA A 50 5.39 -24.94 11.30
N GLY A 51 5.44 -23.68 11.74
CA GLY A 51 5.38 -22.49 10.87
C GLY A 51 4.01 -22.06 10.34
N SER A 52 3.04 -21.77 11.20
CA SER A 52 1.75 -21.22 10.74
C SER A 52 1.84 -19.70 10.58
N GLU A 53 2.08 -19.23 9.35
CA GLU A 53 1.55 -17.93 8.93
C GLU A 53 0.02 -18.02 9.00
N ILE A 54 -0.62 -17.10 9.71
CA ILE A 54 -2.07 -17.02 9.72
C ILE A 54 -2.50 -16.51 8.34
N PRO A 55 -3.39 -17.23 7.61
CA PRO A 55 -3.87 -16.79 6.32
C PRO A 55 -4.60 -15.46 6.47
N ASP A 56 -4.22 -14.48 5.65
CA ASP A 56 -5.01 -13.26 5.48
C ASP A 56 -6.40 -13.67 4.96
N ALA A 57 -7.45 -13.23 5.67
CA ALA A 57 -8.81 -13.69 5.48
C ALA A 57 -9.38 -13.16 4.15
N GLY A 58 -9.00 -13.79 3.05
CA GLY A 58 -9.48 -13.41 1.71
C GLY A 58 -8.90 -14.21 0.54
N THR A 59 -7.78 -14.94 0.72
CA THR A 59 -7.08 -15.59 -0.40
C THR A 59 -7.01 -17.11 -0.35
N SER A 60 -7.59 -17.76 0.66
CA SER A 60 -7.47 -19.22 0.88
C SER A 60 -8.01 -20.07 -0.26
N ASP A 61 -9.02 -19.58 -0.97
CA ASP A 61 -9.74 -20.32 -2.02
C ASP A 61 -9.31 -19.91 -3.43
N MET A 62 -8.32 -19.01 -3.54
CA MET A 62 -7.84 -18.48 -4.81
C MET A 62 -6.92 -19.48 -5.51
N LYS A 63 -6.92 -19.46 -6.86
CA LYS A 63 -5.91 -20.18 -7.64
C LYS A 63 -4.52 -19.62 -7.31
N ASP A 64 -3.48 -20.46 -7.41
CA ASP A 64 -2.10 -20.11 -7.03
C ASP A 64 -1.57 -18.83 -7.72
N ASP A 65 -1.91 -18.61 -8.98
CA ASP A 65 -1.55 -17.39 -9.72
C ASP A 65 -2.38 -16.18 -9.28
N ASP A 66 -3.67 -16.36 -9.01
CA ASP A 66 -4.54 -15.29 -8.57
C ASP A 66 -4.13 -14.79 -7.17
N LYS A 67 -3.84 -15.74 -6.27
CA LYS A 67 -3.35 -15.46 -4.92
C LYS A 67 -2.05 -14.67 -4.98
N PHE A 68 -1.11 -15.11 -5.80
CA PHE A 68 0.17 -14.41 -6.01
C PHE A 68 -0.04 -12.96 -6.48
N LEU A 69 -0.93 -12.72 -7.46
CA LEU A 69 -1.22 -11.36 -7.92
C LEU A 69 -1.87 -10.51 -6.83
N ALA A 70 -2.83 -11.05 -6.08
CA ALA A 70 -3.49 -10.31 -5.01
C ALA A 70 -2.53 -9.94 -3.87
N GLU A 71 -1.64 -10.86 -3.47
CA GLU A 71 -0.63 -10.63 -2.44
C GLU A 71 0.41 -9.60 -2.90
N SER A 72 0.95 -9.78 -4.11
CA SER A 72 1.92 -8.85 -4.70
C SER A 72 1.34 -7.44 -4.86
N TYR A 73 0.06 -7.34 -5.20
CA TYR A 73 -0.64 -6.05 -5.30
C TYR A 73 -0.71 -5.34 -3.95
N GLN A 74 -1.07 -6.08 -2.89
CA GLN A 74 -1.12 -5.55 -1.53
C GLN A 74 0.25 -5.12 -1.02
N ASP A 75 1.29 -5.91 -1.30
CA ASP A 75 2.67 -5.54 -0.96
C ASP A 75 3.08 -4.25 -1.68
N GLY A 76 2.79 -4.14 -2.99
CA GLY A 76 3.02 -2.93 -3.75
C GLY A 76 2.27 -1.70 -3.21
N ILE A 77 1.02 -1.83 -2.76
CA ILE A 77 0.29 -0.70 -2.14
C ILE A 77 1.01 -0.25 -0.88
N PHE A 78 1.39 -1.19 -0.01
CA PHE A 78 2.13 -0.88 1.21
C PHE A 78 3.43 -0.14 0.92
N GLU A 79 4.24 -0.64 -0.02
CA GLU A 79 5.52 -0.04 -0.35
C GLU A 79 5.40 1.35 -0.99
N ILE A 80 4.37 1.56 -1.83
CA ILE A 80 4.06 2.89 -2.39
C ILE A 80 3.73 3.89 -1.27
N GLU A 81 2.86 3.53 -0.33
CA GLU A 81 2.47 4.42 0.76
C GLU A 81 3.62 4.66 1.75
N ALA A 82 4.39 3.61 2.10
CA ALA A 82 5.59 3.73 2.91
C ALA A 82 6.66 4.61 2.25
N ALA A 83 6.84 4.51 0.92
CA ALA A 83 7.76 5.35 0.17
C ALA A 83 7.34 6.83 0.14
N LYS A 84 6.04 7.12 0.00
CA LYS A 84 5.52 8.50 0.11
C LYS A 84 5.76 9.08 1.49
N LEU A 85 5.62 8.27 2.52
CA LEU A 85 5.93 8.66 3.90
C LEU A 85 7.43 8.92 4.08
N ALA A 86 8.29 8.06 3.52
CA ALA A 86 9.74 8.23 3.60
C ALA A 86 10.24 9.51 2.94
N GLN A 87 9.67 9.92 1.82
CA GLN A 87 10.00 11.20 1.19
C GLN A 87 9.76 12.40 2.13
N LYS A 88 8.82 12.28 3.08
CA LYS A 88 8.49 13.32 4.08
C LYS A 88 9.29 13.17 5.37
N ASN A 89 9.33 11.98 5.94
CA ASN A 89 9.78 11.74 7.32
C ASN A 89 11.26 11.37 7.42
N ALA A 90 11.89 10.91 6.34
CA ALA A 90 13.30 10.52 6.35
C ALA A 90 14.23 11.71 6.62
N ALA A 91 15.35 11.46 7.31
CA ALA A 91 16.45 12.42 7.43
C ALA A 91 17.48 12.25 6.32
N SER A 92 17.79 11.00 5.95
CA SER A 92 18.78 10.68 4.91
C SER A 92 18.29 11.02 3.51
N ALA A 93 19.13 11.73 2.74
CA ALA A 93 18.88 12.00 1.34
C ALA A 93 18.86 10.70 0.51
N GLU A 94 19.70 9.72 0.88
CA GLU A 94 19.74 8.44 0.19
C GLU A 94 18.50 7.59 0.46
N VAL A 95 17.94 7.63 1.67
CA VAL A 95 16.65 6.98 1.99
C VAL A 95 15.52 7.61 1.17
N LYS A 96 15.47 8.95 1.05
CA LYS A 96 14.50 9.64 0.19
C LYS A 96 14.65 9.26 -1.28
N SER A 97 15.90 9.12 -1.75
CA SER A 97 16.18 8.68 -3.12
C SER A 97 15.71 7.26 -3.37
N LEU A 98 15.97 6.33 -2.45
CA LEU A 98 15.47 4.95 -2.54
C LEU A 98 13.94 4.94 -2.57
N ALA A 99 13.31 5.66 -1.63
CA ALA A 99 11.86 5.76 -1.56
C ALA A 99 11.25 6.28 -2.87
N LYS A 100 11.86 7.28 -3.52
CA LYS A 100 11.36 7.76 -4.81
C LYS A 100 11.40 6.71 -5.92
N THR A 101 12.47 5.91 -5.95
CA THR A 101 12.59 4.79 -6.88
C THR A 101 11.52 3.72 -6.59
N ILE A 102 11.36 3.33 -5.33
CA ILE A 102 10.35 2.34 -4.90
C ILE A 102 8.94 2.81 -5.27
N GLU A 103 8.56 4.05 -4.95
CA GLU A 103 7.25 4.61 -5.32
C GLU A 103 6.99 4.47 -6.83
N THR A 104 7.99 4.82 -7.66
CA THR A 104 7.85 4.83 -9.12
C THR A 104 7.70 3.42 -9.68
N ASP A 105 8.61 2.53 -9.29
CA ASP A 105 8.69 1.18 -9.85
C ASP A 105 7.50 0.32 -9.38
N HIS A 106 7.13 0.40 -8.10
CA HIS A 106 5.97 -0.33 -7.57
C HIS A 106 4.63 0.22 -8.08
N THR A 107 4.51 1.53 -8.32
CA THR A 107 3.31 2.07 -8.98
C THR A 107 3.12 1.44 -10.36
N LYS A 108 4.20 1.31 -11.14
CA LYS A 108 4.17 0.66 -12.45
C LYS A 108 3.85 -0.83 -12.33
N ALA A 109 4.47 -1.53 -11.39
CA ALA A 109 4.20 -2.96 -11.15
C ALA A 109 2.72 -3.20 -10.78
N ASN A 110 2.15 -2.39 -9.87
CA ASN A 110 0.75 -2.50 -9.47
C ASN A 110 -0.24 -2.16 -10.59
N GLN A 111 0.13 -1.28 -11.52
CA GLN A 111 -0.66 -1.06 -12.74
C GLN A 111 -0.69 -2.33 -13.60
N GLN A 112 0.46 -2.98 -13.81
CA GLN A 112 0.54 -4.23 -14.57
C GLN A 112 -0.22 -5.37 -13.87
N ILE A 113 -0.13 -5.48 -12.54
CA ILE A 113 -0.91 -6.45 -11.77
C ILE A 113 -2.42 -6.19 -11.92
N SER A 114 -2.85 -4.93 -11.89
CA SER A 114 -4.26 -4.57 -12.13
C SER A 114 -4.76 -5.04 -13.50
N GLU A 115 -3.95 -4.86 -14.54
CA GLU A 115 -4.27 -5.31 -15.91
C GLU A 115 -4.40 -6.84 -15.98
N LEU A 116 -3.45 -7.57 -15.37
CA LEU A 116 -3.49 -9.03 -15.28
C LEU A 116 -4.70 -9.51 -14.46
N ALA A 117 -5.03 -8.83 -13.37
CA ALA A 117 -6.18 -9.15 -12.53
C ALA A 117 -7.50 -9.01 -13.29
N ILE A 118 -7.69 -7.91 -14.04
CA ILE A 118 -8.86 -7.72 -14.90
C ILE A 118 -8.99 -8.86 -15.91
N LYS A 119 -7.89 -9.23 -16.58
CA LYS A 119 -7.87 -10.31 -17.57
C LYS A 119 -8.27 -11.66 -16.97
N ASN A 120 -7.91 -11.91 -15.72
CA ASN A 120 -8.17 -13.15 -15.00
C ASN A 120 -9.43 -13.10 -14.11
N SER A 121 -10.23 -12.03 -14.20
CA SER A 121 -11.42 -11.80 -13.35
C SER A 121 -11.14 -11.88 -11.84
N ILE A 122 -9.95 -11.42 -11.44
CA ILE A 122 -9.52 -11.34 -10.04
C ILE A 122 -9.98 -10.01 -9.46
N THR A 123 -10.60 -10.04 -8.28
CA THR A 123 -10.92 -8.82 -7.53
C THR A 123 -9.73 -8.43 -6.66
N LEU A 124 -9.24 -7.20 -6.84
CA LEU A 124 -8.17 -6.64 -6.02
C LEU A 124 -8.73 -5.69 -4.96
N THR A 125 -8.21 -5.78 -3.75
CA THR A 125 -8.50 -4.85 -2.66
C THR A 125 -7.53 -3.67 -2.72
N ASN A 126 -8.05 -2.44 -2.71
CA ASN A 126 -7.24 -1.21 -2.80
C ASN A 126 -6.85 -0.62 -1.44
N THR A 127 -7.44 -1.12 -0.36
CA THR A 127 -7.09 -0.73 1.01
C THR A 127 -6.03 -1.68 1.55
N LEU A 128 -5.11 -1.19 2.39
CA LEU A 128 -4.17 -2.05 3.10
C LEU A 128 -4.93 -3.05 3.97
N THR A 129 -4.42 -4.28 4.03
CA THR A 129 -4.85 -5.26 5.04
C THR A 129 -4.44 -4.77 6.43
N ASP A 130 -5.10 -5.27 7.48
CA ASP A 130 -4.85 -4.85 8.87
C ASP A 130 -3.37 -4.99 9.26
N LYS A 131 -2.72 -6.09 8.85
CA LYS A 131 -1.29 -6.33 9.09
C LYS A 131 -0.42 -5.24 8.45
N LYS A 132 -0.70 -4.89 7.20
CA LYS A 132 0.04 -3.85 6.45
C LYS A 132 -0.26 -2.45 6.97
N GLN A 133 -1.51 -2.19 7.36
CA GLN A 133 -1.92 -0.94 7.98
C GLN A 133 -1.20 -0.72 9.31
N SER A 134 -1.03 -1.77 10.13
CA SER A 134 -0.25 -1.69 11.37
C SER A 134 1.21 -1.32 11.10
N LYS A 135 1.87 -2.00 10.15
CA LYS A 135 3.25 -1.68 9.75
C LYS A 135 3.39 -0.24 9.24
N TYR A 136 2.42 0.23 8.46
CA TYR A 136 2.37 1.61 8.00
C TYR A 136 2.25 2.59 9.16
N ASN A 137 1.38 2.32 10.14
CA ASN A 137 1.19 3.16 11.31
C ASN A 137 2.47 3.25 12.17
N ASP A 138 3.18 2.13 12.33
CA ASP A 138 4.46 2.10 13.05
C ASP A 138 5.51 2.99 12.37
N LEU A 139 5.60 2.95 11.04
CA LEU A 139 6.45 3.88 10.27
C LEU A 139 5.99 5.33 10.41
N ALA A 140 4.68 5.59 10.36
CA ALA A 140 4.11 6.93 10.41
C ALA A 140 4.33 7.64 11.75
N ALA A 141 4.51 6.89 12.83
CA ALA A 141 4.83 7.41 14.15
C ALA A 141 6.29 7.89 14.28
N LEU A 142 7.16 7.58 13.31
CA LEU A 142 8.59 7.87 13.35
C LEU A 142 8.97 9.03 12.42
N SER A 143 10.09 9.67 12.74
CA SER A 143 10.74 10.66 11.87
C SER A 143 12.26 10.62 12.03
N GLY A 144 12.97 11.25 11.10
CA GLY A 144 14.42 11.38 11.14
C GLY A 144 15.15 10.03 11.08
N LYS A 145 16.18 9.87 11.91
CA LYS A 145 17.03 8.66 11.89
C LYS A 145 16.30 7.39 12.32
N ASP A 146 15.36 7.49 13.27
CA ASP A 146 14.58 6.33 13.71
C ASP A 146 13.65 5.85 12.59
N PHE A 147 13.07 6.81 11.84
CA PHE A 147 12.33 6.51 10.62
C PHE A 147 13.23 5.84 9.57
N ASP A 148 14.38 6.45 9.27
CA ASP A 148 15.31 5.92 8.27
C ASP A 148 15.66 4.46 8.56
N LYS A 149 16.01 4.16 9.82
CA LYS A 149 16.33 2.80 10.28
C LYS A 149 15.16 1.85 10.11
N LYS A 150 13.95 2.21 10.58
CA LYS A 150 12.78 1.33 10.47
C LYS A 150 12.39 1.09 9.01
N TYR A 151 12.43 2.12 8.18
CA TYR A 151 12.10 2.04 6.76
C TYR A 151 13.06 1.11 6.00
N VAL A 152 14.38 1.28 6.12
CA VAL A 152 15.32 0.43 5.37
C VAL A 152 15.32 -1.02 5.84
N ASN A 153 15.05 -1.28 7.13
CA ASN A 153 14.84 -2.64 7.60
C ASN A 153 13.60 -3.26 6.96
N GLU A 154 12.47 -2.54 6.96
CA GLU A 154 11.24 -3.01 6.32
C GLU A 154 11.43 -3.26 4.83
N MET A 155 12.15 -2.38 4.11
CA MET A 155 12.45 -2.56 2.68
C MET A 155 13.37 -3.75 2.41
N VAL A 156 14.27 -4.12 3.32
CA VAL A 156 15.05 -5.35 3.17
C VAL A 156 14.15 -6.57 3.34
N ASP A 157 13.36 -6.58 4.42
CA ASP A 157 12.55 -7.75 4.79
C ASP A 157 11.47 -8.01 3.71
N CYS A 158 10.72 -7.00 3.27
CA CYS A 158 9.68 -7.20 2.26
C CYS A 158 10.24 -7.58 0.88
N HIS A 159 11.41 -7.07 0.49
CA HIS A 159 12.01 -7.44 -0.79
C HIS A 159 12.67 -8.82 -0.75
N ASP A 160 13.13 -9.31 0.40
CA ASP A 160 13.61 -10.69 0.56
C ASP A 160 12.45 -11.66 0.29
N ASP A 161 11.33 -11.47 0.99
CA ASP A 161 10.09 -12.25 0.80
C ASP A 161 9.58 -12.18 -0.66
N ALA A 162 9.59 -10.97 -1.24
CA ALA A 162 9.12 -10.76 -2.61
C ALA A 162 10.04 -11.43 -3.65
N ILE A 163 11.36 -11.38 -3.47
CA ILE A 163 12.31 -12.05 -4.38
C ILE A 163 12.07 -13.56 -4.35
N ASP A 164 11.94 -14.17 -3.17
CA ASP A 164 11.66 -15.60 -3.05
C ASP A 164 10.33 -15.99 -3.74
N ALA A 165 9.27 -15.21 -3.50
CA ALA A 165 7.97 -15.43 -4.12
C ALA A 165 8.04 -15.31 -5.65
N PHE A 166 8.73 -14.28 -6.16
CA PHE A 166 8.88 -14.05 -7.59
C PHE A 166 9.80 -15.08 -8.25
N GLU A 167 10.89 -15.50 -7.61
CA GLU A 167 11.74 -16.57 -8.13
C GLU A 167 10.99 -17.89 -8.25
N LYS A 168 10.20 -18.24 -7.23
CA LYS A 168 9.31 -19.40 -7.29
C LYS A 168 8.32 -19.26 -8.44
N LYS A 169 7.60 -18.14 -8.50
CA LYS A 169 6.58 -17.90 -9.53
C LYS A 169 7.15 -17.87 -10.95
N SER A 170 8.38 -17.41 -11.13
CA SER A 170 9.06 -17.43 -12.43
C SER A 170 9.21 -18.85 -13.02
N LYS A 171 9.24 -19.86 -12.14
CA LYS A 171 9.44 -21.27 -12.51
C LYS A 171 8.13 -22.05 -12.63
N ASN A 172 7.06 -21.61 -11.96
CA ASN A 172 5.82 -22.39 -11.83
C ASN A 172 4.52 -21.61 -12.09
N ALA A 173 4.59 -20.39 -12.63
CA ALA A 173 3.40 -19.66 -13.09
C ALA A 173 2.64 -20.48 -14.14
N ASN A 174 1.31 -20.50 -14.02
CA ASN A 174 0.43 -21.20 -14.96
C ASN A 174 0.08 -20.30 -16.16
N SER A 175 0.01 -18.98 -15.95
CA SER A 175 -0.15 -17.99 -17.00
C SER A 175 1.21 -17.54 -17.56
N PRO A 176 1.42 -17.62 -18.90
CA PRO A 176 2.61 -17.07 -19.55
C PRO A 176 2.79 -15.56 -19.31
N GLU A 177 1.69 -14.80 -19.21
CA GLU A 177 1.73 -13.37 -18.95
C GLU A 177 2.17 -13.05 -17.51
N ILE A 178 1.76 -13.86 -16.54
CA ILE A 178 2.23 -13.74 -15.15
C ILE A 178 3.71 -14.13 -15.09
N GLN A 179 4.14 -15.19 -15.78
CA GLN A 179 5.54 -15.55 -15.85
C GLN A 179 6.41 -14.41 -16.42
N ASP A 180 5.97 -13.81 -17.52
CA ASP A 180 6.66 -12.68 -18.15
C ASP A 180 6.73 -11.45 -17.24
N PHE A 181 5.62 -11.11 -16.55
CA PHE A 181 5.60 -10.04 -15.56
C PHE A 181 6.62 -10.27 -14.44
N VAL A 182 6.64 -11.48 -13.88
CA VAL A 182 7.55 -11.85 -12.78
C VAL A 182 9.00 -11.77 -13.21
N VAL A 183 9.36 -12.35 -14.36
CA VAL A 183 10.73 -12.33 -14.89
C VAL A 183 11.22 -10.90 -15.14
N LYS A 184 10.35 -10.03 -15.65
CA LYS A 184 10.69 -8.61 -15.91
C LYS A 184 10.80 -7.76 -14.64
N THR A 185 10.16 -8.16 -13.55
CA THR A 185 10.10 -7.40 -12.30
C THR A 185 11.23 -7.77 -11.32
N LEU A 186 11.65 -9.04 -11.32
CA LEU A 186 12.72 -9.57 -10.45
C LEU A 186 13.99 -8.70 -10.38
N PRO A 187 14.54 -8.18 -11.49
CA PRO A 187 15.74 -7.35 -11.44
C PRO A 187 15.55 -6.06 -10.62
N ALA A 188 14.37 -5.44 -10.68
CA ALA A 188 14.06 -4.23 -9.91
C ALA A 188 14.01 -4.54 -8.41
N LEU A 189 13.30 -5.61 -8.01
CA LEU A 189 13.20 -6.04 -6.62
C LEU A 189 14.59 -6.33 -6.02
N THR A 190 15.44 -7.04 -6.77
CA THR A 190 16.82 -7.34 -6.37
C THR A 190 17.64 -6.06 -6.21
N ALA A 191 17.50 -5.10 -7.12
CA ALA A 191 18.20 -3.82 -7.06
C ALA A 191 17.72 -2.94 -5.89
N HIS A 192 16.42 -2.95 -5.58
CA HIS A 192 15.85 -2.24 -4.42
C HIS A 192 16.38 -2.82 -3.12
N LYS A 193 16.35 -4.15 -2.95
CA LYS A 193 16.91 -4.84 -1.78
C LYS A 193 18.39 -4.51 -1.58
N ALA A 194 19.20 -4.63 -2.65
CA ALA A 194 20.62 -4.33 -2.57
C ALA A 194 20.91 -2.89 -2.10
N LYS A 195 20.11 -1.92 -2.58
CA LYS A 195 20.21 -0.52 -2.08
C LYS A 195 19.78 -0.41 -0.62
N ALA A 196 18.69 -1.08 -0.23
CA ALA A 196 18.20 -1.08 1.14
C ALA A 196 19.24 -1.69 2.11
N ASP A 197 19.90 -2.80 1.73
CA ASP A 197 20.97 -3.43 2.51
C ASP A 197 22.17 -2.49 2.72
N VAL A 198 22.60 -1.78 1.66
CA VAL A 198 23.67 -0.78 1.76
C VAL A 198 23.30 0.36 2.71
N LEU A 199 22.04 0.79 2.70
CA LEU A 199 21.57 1.84 3.61
C LEU A 199 21.38 1.33 5.03
N LYS A 200 20.87 0.11 5.22
CA LYS A 200 20.70 -0.55 6.52
C LYS A 200 22.02 -0.61 7.29
N ALA A 201 23.14 -0.86 6.62
CA ALA A 201 24.47 -0.85 7.24
C ALA A 201 24.91 0.53 7.81
N LYS A 202 24.18 1.62 7.51
CA LYS A 202 24.45 2.97 8.02
C LYS A 202 23.68 3.31 9.32
N PHE A 203 22.79 2.43 9.80
CA PHE A 203 21.90 2.65 10.96
C PHE A 203 21.93 1.49 11.96
#